data_AF-A0A7S0IQW5-F1
#
_entry.id   AF-A0A7S0IQW5-F1
#
_cell.length_a   1.000
_cell.length_b   1.000
_cell.length_c   1.000
_cell.angle_alpha   90.00
_cell.angle_beta   90.00
_cell.angle_gamma   90.00
#
_symmetry.space_group_name_H-M   'P 1'
#
loop_
_entity.id
_entity.type
_entity.pdbx_description
1 polymer ?
#
loop_
_entity_poly.entity_id
_entity_poly.type
_entity_poly.pdbx_seq_one_letter_code
_entity_poly.pdbx_strand_id
1 'polypeptide(L)'
;FKRACDCGRGAVFLSIARGKVAEGVDFDRHYGRAVLLLGVPFQYTLSRVLRARLEYLRETCAINEADFLTFDAIRQAAQCAGRVIRGKNDYGLVIFGDKRYNRNDKRDKLPQWIRQFMTEGCLNLSTDMAIHRARQFLREMAQPVPASLNVSLSLEQLERNPCYVSYARPHSNLPFAEHPLQTLEPARNAPPQDVPTFEATEP
;
A
#
# COMPACT_ATOMS: atom_id res chain seq x y z
N PHE A 1 -12.87 -8.38 -22.66
CA PHE A 1 -11.63 -8.26 -21.86
C PHE A 1 -10.80 -9.55 -21.91
N LYS A 2 -11.12 -10.60 -21.15
CA LYS A 2 -10.31 -11.84 -21.06
C LYS A 2 -9.87 -12.42 -22.42
N ARG A 3 -10.82 -12.64 -23.33
CA ARG A 3 -10.54 -13.11 -24.72
C ARG A 3 -9.49 -12.27 -25.46
N ALA A 4 -9.46 -10.96 -25.26
CA ALA A 4 -8.49 -10.07 -25.90
C ALA A 4 -7.10 -10.12 -25.24
N CYS A 5 -7.05 -10.39 -23.92
CA CYS A 5 -5.80 -10.67 -23.22
C CYS A 5 -5.21 -12.01 -23.67
N ASP A 6 -6.05 -13.04 -23.81
CA ASP A 6 -5.60 -14.39 -24.19
C ASP A 6 -5.12 -14.48 -25.64
N CYS A 7 -5.62 -13.63 -26.54
CA CYS A 7 -5.13 -13.56 -27.93
C CYS A 7 -3.94 -12.61 -28.13
N GLY A 8 -3.35 -12.07 -27.06
CA GLY A 8 -2.14 -11.24 -27.12
C GLY A 8 -2.35 -9.80 -27.62
N ARG A 9 -3.59 -9.36 -27.88
CA ARG A 9 -3.89 -7.97 -28.26
C ARG A 9 -3.87 -7.01 -27.07
N GLY A 10 -4.05 -7.55 -25.86
CA GLY A 10 -4.24 -6.76 -24.64
C GLY A 10 -5.63 -6.14 -24.59
N ALA A 11 -5.99 -5.60 -23.42
CA ALA A 11 -7.25 -4.91 -23.23
C ALA A 11 -7.13 -3.90 -22.08
N VAL A 12 -7.95 -2.86 -22.14
CA VAL A 12 -8.17 -1.92 -21.04
C VAL A 12 -9.59 -2.14 -20.52
N PHE A 13 -9.72 -2.23 -19.20
CA PHE A 13 -11.00 -2.42 -18.54
C PHE A 13 -11.31 -1.25 -17.61
N LEU A 14 -12.21 -0.39 -18.05
CA LEU A 14 -12.64 0.78 -17.28
C LEU A 14 -13.85 0.40 -16.42
N SER A 15 -13.75 0.68 -15.12
CA SER A 15 -14.82 0.41 -14.17
C SER A 15 -14.86 1.47 -13.07
N ILE A 16 -15.97 1.49 -12.34
CA ILE A 16 -16.18 2.42 -11.22
C ILE A 16 -15.69 1.74 -9.94
N ALA A 17 -14.85 2.43 -9.17
CA ALA A 17 -14.23 1.89 -7.94
C ALA A 17 -15.24 1.40 -6.89
N ARG A 18 -16.46 1.96 -6.86
CA ARG A 18 -17.57 1.55 -5.97
C ARG A 18 -18.66 0.73 -6.67
N GLY A 19 -18.37 0.20 -7.87
CA GLY A 19 -19.31 -0.66 -8.58
C GLY A 19 -19.12 -2.13 -8.22
N LYS A 20 -20.13 -2.96 -8.52
CA LYS A 20 -20.10 -4.43 -8.33
C LYS A 20 -18.85 -5.10 -8.91
N VAL A 21 -18.35 -4.52 -9.99
CA VAL A 21 -17.17 -4.99 -10.71
C VAL A 21 -15.88 -4.86 -9.87
N ALA A 22 -15.72 -3.79 -9.10
CA ALA A 22 -14.55 -3.59 -8.23
C ALA A 22 -14.57 -4.51 -6.98
N GLU A 23 -15.74 -5.05 -6.65
CA GLU A 23 -15.94 -5.98 -5.53
C GLU A 23 -15.79 -7.44 -5.95
N GLY A 24 -16.37 -7.83 -7.09
CA GLY A 24 -16.57 -9.23 -7.47
C GLY A 24 -15.72 -9.76 -8.62
N VAL A 25 -15.00 -8.91 -9.37
CA VAL A 25 -14.21 -9.38 -10.51
C VAL A 25 -12.76 -9.64 -10.11
N ASP A 26 -12.31 -10.85 -10.41
CA ASP A 26 -10.95 -11.30 -10.23
C ASP A 26 -10.10 -11.11 -11.50
N PHE A 27 -8.95 -10.47 -11.36
CA PHE A 27 -7.95 -10.28 -12.40
C PHE A 27 -6.70 -11.08 -12.05
N ASP A 28 -6.73 -12.38 -12.35
CA ASP A 28 -5.60 -13.26 -12.08
C ASP A 28 -4.47 -13.06 -13.12
N ARG A 29 -3.22 -13.02 -12.66
CA ARG A 29 -2.01 -12.99 -13.50
C ARG A 29 -2.08 -11.96 -14.63
N HIS A 30 -1.99 -12.41 -15.89
CA HIS A 30 -1.90 -11.56 -17.08
C HIS A 30 -3.17 -10.75 -17.34
N TYR A 31 -4.28 -11.06 -16.66
CA TYR A 31 -5.50 -10.25 -16.73
C TYR A 31 -5.39 -8.92 -15.98
N GLY A 32 -4.43 -8.75 -15.06
CA GLY A 32 -4.28 -7.55 -14.25
C GLY A 32 -2.82 -7.18 -14.01
N ARG A 33 -2.12 -6.64 -15.01
CA ARG A 33 -0.71 -6.21 -14.86
C ARG A 33 -0.55 -4.78 -14.35
N ALA A 34 -1.56 -3.95 -14.51
CA ALA A 34 -1.57 -2.58 -14.01
C ALA A 34 -2.98 -2.20 -13.57
N VAL A 35 -3.10 -1.58 -12.39
CA VAL A 35 -4.31 -0.93 -11.90
C VAL A 35 -4.03 0.56 -11.78
N LEU A 36 -4.83 1.36 -12.47
CA LEU A 36 -4.80 2.81 -12.42
C LEU A 36 -6.04 3.32 -11.68
N LEU A 37 -5.83 3.87 -10.48
CA LEU A 37 -6.87 4.58 -9.76
C LEU A 37 -6.89 6.05 -10.20
N LEU A 38 -7.92 6.42 -10.95
CA LEU A 38 -8.15 7.80 -11.35
C LEU A 38 -8.97 8.51 -10.26
N GLY A 39 -8.34 9.48 -9.59
CA GLY A 39 -8.97 10.20 -8.49
C GLY A 39 -9.08 9.41 -7.20
N VAL A 40 -9.65 10.04 -6.17
CA VAL A 40 -9.96 9.42 -4.87
C VAL A 40 -11.44 9.04 -4.85
N PRO A 41 -11.80 7.77 -4.56
CA PRO A 41 -13.18 7.28 -4.68
C PRO A 41 -14.06 7.71 -3.50
N PHE A 42 -14.37 9.00 -3.40
CA PHE A 42 -15.24 9.55 -2.36
C PHE A 42 -16.70 9.11 -2.54
N GLN A 43 -17.44 9.03 -1.43
CA GLN A 43 -18.88 8.89 -1.44
C GLN A 43 -19.56 10.23 -1.74
N TYR A 44 -20.79 10.17 -2.24
CA TYR A 44 -21.61 11.36 -2.46
C TYR A 44 -22.01 11.98 -1.11
N THR A 45 -21.38 13.10 -0.76
CA THR A 45 -21.49 13.77 0.55
C THR A 45 -22.87 14.39 0.83
N LEU A 46 -23.63 14.73 -0.21
CA LEU A 46 -24.95 15.34 -0.06
C LEU A 46 -26.07 14.30 0.17
N SER A 47 -25.76 13.00 0.25
CA SER A 47 -26.74 11.97 0.56
C SER A 47 -27.27 12.11 1.98
N ARG A 48 -28.60 12.11 2.15
CA ARG A 48 -29.25 12.17 3.48
C ARG A 48 -28.83 11.00 4.37
N VAL A 49 -28.69 9.80 3.80
CA VAL A 49 -28.28 8.60 4.53
C VAL A 49 -26.84 8.73 5.05
N LEU A 50 -25.94 9.25 4.21
CA LEU A 50 -24.56 9.46 4.63
C LEU A 50 -24.46 10.55 5.69
N ARG A 51 -25.19 11.66 5.53
CA ARG A 51 -25.23 12.74 6.53
C ARG A 51 -25.73 12.26 7.89
N ALA A 52 -26.84 11.52 7.93
CA ALA A 52 -27.34 10.93 9.18
C ALA A 52 -26.33 9.97 9.83
N ARG A 53 -25.61 9.18 9.02
CA ARG A 53 -24.54 8.31 9.52
C ARG A 53 -23.35 9.11 10.09
N LEU A 54 -22.97 10.19 9.42
CA LEU A 54 -21.87 11.06 9.86
C LEU A 54 -22.22 11.76 11.18
N GLU A 55 -23.46 12.26 11.30
CA GLU A 55 -23.98 12.87 12.53
C GLU A 55 -23.96 11.86 13.70
N TYR A 56 -24.46 10.65 13.48
CA TYR A 56 -24.40 9.58 14.47
C TYR A 56 -22.96 9.24 14.90
N LEU A 57 -22.03 9.09 13.94
CA LEU A 57 -20.62 8.77 14.24
C LEU A 57 -19.92 9.90 14.99
N ARG A 58 -20.31 11.15 14.72
CA ARG A 58 -19.79 12.32 15.42
C ARG A 58 -20.29 12.36 16.87
N GLU A 59 -21.57 12.13 17.10
CA GLU A 59 -22.18 12.19 18.43
C GLU A 59 -21.80 11.00 19.31
N THR A 60 -21.81 9.79 18.75
CA THR A 60 -21.64 8.56 19.53
C THR A 60 -20.18 8.11 19.62
N CYS A 61 -19.39 8.32 18.57
CA CYS A 61 -18.01 7.82 18.48
C CYS A 61 -16.96 8.93 18.49
N ALA A 62 -17.35 10.20 18.57
CA ALA A 62 -16.45 11.37 18.47
C ALA A 62 -15.55 11.36 17.22
N ILE A 63 -16.01 10.74 16.12
CA ILE A 63 -15.25 10.65 14.87
C ILE A 63 -15.54 11.87 14.01
N ASN A 64 -14.49 12.55 13.54
CA ASN A 64 -14.62 13.65 12.60
C ASN A 64 -15.11 13.17 11.23
N GLU A 65 -16.06 13.90 10.63
CA GLU A 65 -16.68 13.57 9.35
C GLU A 65 -15.63 13.44 8.23
N ALA A 66 -14.67 14.35 8.19
CA ALA A 66 -13.58 14.35 7.21
C ALA A 66 -12.69 13.10 7.31
N ASP A 67 -12.50 12.58 8.53
CA ASP A 67 -11.68 11.41 8.77
C ASP A 67 -12.37 10.14 8.30
N PHE A 68 -13.67 10.02 8.57
CA PHE A 68 -14.49 8.91 8.08
C PHE A 68 -14.54 8.88 6.54
N LEU A 69 -14.79 10.03 5.90
CA LEU A 69 -14.84 10.14 4.44
C LEU A 69 -13.50 9.75 3.80
N THR A 70 -12.40 10.20 4.41
CA THR A 70 -11.06 9.86 3.93
C THR A 70 -10.77 8.38 4.14
N PHE A 71 -11.09 7.83 5.31
CA PHE A 71 -10.91 6.41 5.61
C PHE A 71 -11.67 5.52 4.62
N ASP A 72 -12.95 5.79 4.38
CA ASP A 72 -13.76 4.98 3.47
C ASP A 72 -13.26 5.07 2.01
N ALA A 73 -12.81 6.24 1.57
CA ALA A 73 -12.24 6.40 0.24
C ALA A 73 -10.90 5.66 0.08
N ILE A 74 -10.01 5.72 1.08
CA ILE A 74 -8.73 5.00 1.04
C ILE A 74 -8.95 3.49 1.14
N ARG A 75 -9.91 3.04 1.95
CA ARG A 75 -10.32 1.63 2.02
C ARG A 75 -10.76 1.10 0.65
N GLN A 76 -11.62 1.85 -0.06
CA GLN A 76 -12.05 1.48 -1.41
C GLN A 76 -10.89 1.47 -2.40
N ALA A 77 -9.99 2.45 -2.31
CA ALA A 77 -8.81 2.54 -3.16
C ALA A 77 -7.88 1.34 -2.96
N ALA A 78 -7.58 0.99 -1.71
CA ALA A 78 -6.78 -0.17 -1.35
C ALA A 78 -7.42 -1.49 -1.81
N GLN A 79 -8.76 -1.60 -1.73
CA GLN A 79 -9.48 -2.77 -2.25
C GLN A 79 -9.31 -2.93 -3.76
N CYS A 80 -9.36 -1.84 -4.52
CA CYS A 80 -9.11 -1.87 -5.97
C CYS A 80 -7.65 -2.22 -6.28
N ALA A 81 -6.70 -1.64 -5.54
CA ALA A 81 -5.27 -1.93 -5.68
C ALA A 81 -4.95 -3.41 -5.37
N GLY A 82 -5.56 -3.97 -4.32
CA GLY A 82 -5.39 -5.37 -3.92
C GLY A 82 -5.89 -6.40 -4.93
N ARG A 83 -6.56 -5.98 -6.02
CA ARG A 83 -6.98 -6.89 -7.09
C ARG A 83 -5.83 -7.31 -8.00
N VAL A 84 -4.75 -6.53 -8.06
CA VAL A 84 -3.64 -6.72 -9.02
C VAL A 84 -2.62 -7.75 -8.57
N ILE A 85 -2.53 -8.06 -7.27
CA ILE A 85 -1.58 -9.03 -6.71
C ILE A 85 -2.36 -10.17 -6.09
N ARG A 86 -2.29 -11.37 -6.67
CA ARG A 86 -3.03 -12.56 -6.19
C ARG A 86 -2.16 -13.66 -5.62
N GLY A 87 -0.84 -13.63 -5.86
CA GLY A 87 0.06 -14.66 -5.38
C GLY A 87 1.52 -14.21 -5.36
N LYS A 88 2.38 -15.01 -4.74
CA LYS A 88 3.81 -14.70 -4.55
C LYS A 88 4.58 -14.53 -5.86
N ASN A 89 4.16 -15.24 -6.90
CA ASN A 89 4.79 -15.20 -8.22
C ASN A 89 4.14 -14.19 -9.16
N ASP A 90 3.17 -13.42 -8.66
CA ASP A 90 2.45 -12.43 -9.44
C ASP A 90 3.01 -11.04 -9.19
N TYR A 91 3.07 -10.24 -10.24
CA TYR A 91 3.51 -8.86 -10.17
C TYR A 91 2.56 -7.97 -10.94
N GLY A 92 2.39 -6.77 -10.42
CA GLY A 92 1.49 -5.78 -10.99
C GLY A 92 1.88 -4.38 -10.54
N LEU A 93 1.54 -3.40 -11.37
CA LEU A 93 1.76 -2.00 -11.10
C LEU A 93 0.48 -1.39 -10.51
N VAL A 94 0.58 -0.70 -9.38
CA VAL A 94 -0.51 0.11 -8.82
C VAL A 94 -0.16 1.57 -9.00
N ILE A 95 -0.98 2.32 -9.73
CA ILE A 95 -0.80 3.75 -9.96
C ILE A 95 -1.96 4.51 -9.32
N PHE A 96 -1.63 5.44 -8.43
CA PHE A 96 -2.57 6.41 -7.86
C PHE A 96 -2.51 7.72 -8.66
N GLY A 97 -3.46 7.93 -9.57
CA GLY A 97 -3.52 9.08 -10.47
C GLY A 97 -4.20 10.31 -9.83
N ASP A 98 -3.79 10.72 -8.63
CA ASP A 98 -4.27 11.95 -7.98
C ASP A 98 -3.28 12.50 -6.95
N LYS A 99 -3.01 13.81 -6.98
CA LYS A 99 -2.10 14.48 -6.04
C LYS A 99 -2.50 14.33 -4.57
N ARG A 100 -3.80 14.12 -4.30
CA ARG A 100 -4.34 13.99 -2.94
C ARG A 100 -3.75 12.78 -2.21
N TYR A 101 -3.37 11.72 -2.92
CA TYR A 101 -2.72 10.56 -2.31
C TYR A 101 -1.34 10.88 -1.72
N ASN A 102 -0.68 11.96 -2.17
CA ASN A 102 0.61 12.39 -1.63
C ASN A 102 0.48 13.16 -0.30
N ARG A 103 -0.73 13.54 0.12
CA ARG A 103 -0.92 14.22 1.40
C ARG A 103 -0.82 13.20 2.55
N ASN A 104 -0.14 13.57 3.63
CA ASN A 104 0.08 12.70 4.80
C ASN A 104 -1.24 12.15 5.38
N ASP A 105 -2.29 12.98 5.44
CA ASP A 105 -3.62 12.59 5.95
C ASP A 105 -4.28 11.42 5.19
N LYS A 106 -3.84 11.17 3.95
CA LYS A 106 -4.31 10.07 3.09
C LYS A 106 -3.28 8.97 2.97
N ARG A 107 -2.00 9.33 2.80
CA ARG A 107 -0.88 8.38 2.65
C ARG A 107 -0.76 7.49 3.88
N ASP A 108 -0.92 8.05 5.07
CA ASP A 108 -0.78 7.30 6.33
C ASP A 108 -1.95 6.35 6.57
N LYS A 109 -3.11 6.63 5.97
CA LYS A 109 -4.30 5.75 6.01
C LYS A 109 -4.22 4.58 5.01
N LEU A 110 -3.23 4.55 4.11
CA LEU A 110 -3.00 3.40 3.25
C LEU A 110 -2.40 2.23 4.05
N PRO A 111 -2.80 0.99 3.73
CA PRO A 111 -2.28 -0.17 4.42
C PRO A 111 -0.76 -0.29 4.22
N GLN A 112 -0.07 -0.82 5.23
CA GLN A 112 1.39 -0.90 5.28
C GLN A 112 1.97 -1.61 4.04
N TRP A 113 1.31 -2.67 3.56
CA TRP A 113 1.76 -3.41 2.39
C TRP A 113 1.81 -2.58 1.10
N ILE A 114 1.05 -1.47 0.98
CA ILE A 114 1.17 -0.51 -0.12
C ILE A 114 2.23 0.53 0.22
N ARG A 115 2.12 1.12 1.42
CA ARG A 115 2.93 2.26 1.85
C ARG A 115 4.43 1.98 1.85
N GLN A 116 4.84 0.75 2.15
CA GLN A 116 6.25 0.34 2.10
C GLN A 116 6.87 0.41 0.69
N PHE A 117 6.06 0.38 -0.37
CA PHE A 117 6.52 0.50 -1.76
C PHE A 117 6.40 1.92 -2.32
N MET A 118 5.80 2.85 -1.56
CA MET A 118 5.69 4.26 -1.91
C MET A 118 6.96 5.02 -1.51
N THR A 119 8.08 4.71 -2.14
CA THR A 119 9.36 5.40 -1.91
C THR A 119 9.32 6.83 -2.46
N GLU A 120 10.18 7.72 -1.94
CA GLU A 120 10.24 9.13 -2.35
C GLU A 120 10.43 9.30 -3.87
N GLY A 121 11.14 8.37 -4.53
CA GLY A 121 11.33 8.35 -5.99
C GLY A 121 10.10 7.92 -6.81
N CYS A 122 9.02 7.52 -6.15
CA CYS A 122 7.74 7.12 -6.74
C CYS A 122 6.59 8.08 -6.39
N LEU A 123 6.86 9.13 -5.62
CA LEU A 123 5.86 10.13 -5.23
C LEU A 123 5.85 11.31 -6.19
N ASN A 124 4.68 11.94 -6.35
CA ASN A 124 4.48 13.16 -7.13
C ASN A 124 5.12 13.15 -8.53
N LEU A 125 5.03 12.00 -9.22
CA LEU A 125 5.62 11.84 -10.54
C LEU A 125 4.79 12.55 -11.62
N SER A 126 5.48 13.12 -12.62
CA SER A 126 4.85 13.47 -13.89
C SER A 126 4.45 12.21 -14.66
N THR A 127 3.51 12.34 -15.60
CA THR A 127 3.06 11.22 -16.45
C THR A 127 4.23 10.55 -17.17
N ASP A 128 5.16 11.32 -17.74
CA ASP A 128 6.32 10.79 -18.45
C ASP A 128 7.24 9.98 -17.54
N MET A 129 7.50 10.49 -16.33
CA MET A 129 8.34 9.79 -15.36
C MET A 129 7.65 8.52 -14.85
N ALA A 130 6.33 8.56 -14.63
CA ALA A 130 5.54 7.39 -14.26
C ALA A 130 5.61 6.29 -15.35
N ILE A 131 5.51 6.67 -16.62
CA ILE A 131 5.66 5.74 -17.76
C ILE A 131 7.08 5.16 -17.79
N HIS A 132 8.10 5.99 -17.59
CA HIS A 132 9.49 5.54 -17.54
C HIS A 132 9.70 4.48 -16.45
N ARG A 133 9.25 4.76 -15.21
CA ARG A 133 9.30 3.81 -14.09
C ARG A 133 8.51 2.54 -14.36
N ALA A 134 7.31 2.65 -14.91
CA ALA A 134 6.47 1.50 -15.27
C ALA A 134 7.17 0.58 -16.28
N ARG A 135 7.79 1.13 -17.32
CA ARG A 135 8.54 0.37 -18.33
C ARG A 135 9.76 -0.32 -17.73
N GLN A 136 10.47 0.35 -16.82
CA GLN A 136 11.61 -0.24 -16.12
C GLN A 136 11.15 -1.44 -15.26
N PHE A 137 10.16 -1.22 -14.40
CA PHE A 137 9.61 -2.23 -13.50
C PHE A 137 9.12 -3.48 -14.26
N LEU A 138 8.32 -3.31 -15.32
CA LEU A 138 7.78 -4.44 -16.07
C LEU A 138 8.87 -5.28 -16.76
N ARG A 139 9.99 -4.66 -17.19
CA ARG A 139 11.11 -5.40 -17.80
C ARG A 139 11.92 -6.18 -16.76
N GLU A 140 12.12 -5.59 -15.59
CA GLU A 140 12.85 -6.21 -14.48
C GLU A 140 12.06 -7.41 -13.93
N MET A 141 10.76 -7.26 -13.74
CA MET A 141 9.88 -8.31 -13.19
C MET A 141 9.54 -9.43 -14.19
N ALA A 142 9.70 -9.20 -15.50
CA ALA A 142 9.48 -10.22 -16.51
C ALA A 142 10.58 -11.30 -16.58
N GLN A 143 11.68 -11.12 -15.85
CA GLN A 143 12.78 -12.09 -15.83
C GLN A 143 12.39 -13.35 -15.03
N PRO A 144 12.87 -14.54 -15.42
CA PRO A 144 12.61 -15.77 -14.68
C PRO A 144 13.15 -15.64 -13.24
N VAL A 145 12.32 -16.02 -12.26
CA VAL A 145 12.71 -16.02 -10.84
C VAL A 145 13.55 -17.27 -10.58
N PRO A 146 14.81 -17.14 -10.13
CA PRO A 146 15.64 -18.29 -9.81
C PRO A 146 15.02 -19.06 -8.63
N ALA A 147 15.11 -20.39 -8.67
CA ALA A 147 14.50 -21.26 -7.66
C ALA A 147 14.99 -20.98 -6.22
N SER A 148 16.19 -20.42 -6.08
CA SER A 148 16.78 -20.02 -4.80
C SER A 148 16.09 -18.83 -4.11
N LEU A 149 15.29 -18.03 -4.84
CA LEU A 149 14.48 -16.96 -4.25
C LEU A 149 13.06 -17.41 -3.84
N ASN A 150 12.65 -18.64 -4.21
CA ASN A 150 11.37 -19.21 -3.81
C ASN A 150 11.40 -19.77 -2.38
N VAL A 151 12.22 -19.19 -1.49
CA VAL A 151 12.29 -19.61 -0.09
C VAL A 151 10.99 -19.17 0.59
N SER A 152 10.23 -20.14 1.10
CA SER A 152 9.19 -19.87 2.09
C SER A 152 9.84 -19.15 3.28
N LEU A 153 9.41 -17.93 3.56
CA LEU A 153 9.85 -17.18 4.76
C LEU A 153 9.75 -18.10 5.99
N SER A 154 10.78 -18.12 6.82
CA SER A 154 10.69 -18.79 8.12
C SER A 154 9.65 -18.06 9.00
N LEU A 155 9.02 -18.78 9.94
CA LEU A 155 8.02 -18.18 10.84
C LEU A 155 8.59 -16.97 11.59
N GLU A 156 9.85 -17.03 12.02
CA GLU A 156 10.56 -15.92 12.67
C GLU A 156 10.66 -14.66 11.79
N GLN A 157 10.82 -14.80 10.47
CA GLN A 157 10.85 -13.67 9.54
C GLN A 157 9.48 -13.04 9.34
N LEU A 158 8.41 -13.84 9.43
CA LEU A 158 7.03 -13.37 9.36
C LEU A 158 6.59 -12.68 10.66
N GLU A 159 7.02 -13.22 11.81
CA GLU A 159 6.77 -12.65 13.14
C GLU A 159 7.47 -11.29 13.32
N ARG A 160 8.64 -11.11 12.72
CA ARG A 160 9.36 -9.82 12.73
C ARG A 160 8.72 -8.74 11.87
N ASN A 161 7.94 -9.11 10.84
CA ASN A 161 7.25 -8.17 9.95
C ASN A 161 5.96 -8.81 9.37
N PRO A 162 4.79 -8.64 10.02
CA PRO A 162 3.56 -9.32 9.61
C PRO A 162 2.99 -8.89 8.25
N CYS A 163 3.55 -7.83 7.64
CA CYS A 163 3.16 -7.31 6.32
C CYS A 163 4.22 -7.56 5.21
N TYR A 164 5.15 -8.50 5.42
CA TYR A 164 6.24 -8.73 4.47
C TYR A 164 5.73 -9.23 3.12
N VAL A 165 5.76 -8.35 2.12
CA VAL A 165 5.70 -8.70 0.69
C VAL A 165 7.12 -8.52 0.20
N SER A 166 7.79 -9.61 -0.19
CA SER A 166 9.19 -9.52 -0.61
C SER A 166 9.30 -8.65 -1.86
N TYR A 167 10.12 -7.60 -1.80
CA TYR A 167 10.59 -6.90 -2.99
C TYR A 167 11.61 -7.81 -3.68
N ALA A 168 11.15 -8.70 -4.56
CA ALA A 168 12.06 -9.49 -5.37
C ALA A 168 12.63 -8.59 -6.48
N ARG A 169 13.73 -7.91 -6.13
CA ARG A 169 14.80 -7.27 -6.94
C ARG A 169 14.81 -5.73 -7.02
N PRO A 170 15.79 -5.08 -6.36
CA PRO A 170 16.43 -3.88 -6.86
C PRO A 170 17.73 -4.21 -7.63
N HIS A 171 17.92 -3.51 -8.75
CA HIS A 171 19.14 -3.23 -9.52
C HIS A 171 20.26 -4.29 -9.62
N SER A 172 20.44 -4.84 -10.83
CA SER A 172 21.75 -5.29 -11.30
C SER A 172 22.72 -4.09 -11.36
N ASN A 173 23.86 -4.22 -10.68
CA ASN A 173 25.07 -3.37 -10.74
C ASN A 173 25.24 -2.23 -9.72
N LEU A 174 24.96 -2.49 -8.44
CA LEU A 174 25.71 -1.85 -7.35
C LEU A 174 26.34 -2.96 -6.51
N PRO A 175 27.63 -2.87 -6.12
CA PRO A 175 28.19 -3.81 -5.18
C PRO A 175 27.32 -3.73 -3.92
N PHE A 176 26.99 -4.91 -3.39
CA PHE A 176 26.36 -5.09 -2.10
C PHE A 176 27.14 -4.24 -1.09
N ALA A 177 26.63 -3.06 -0.75
CA ALA A 177 27.11 -2.36 0.42
C ALA A 177 26.62 -3.22 1.58
N GLU A 178 27.50 -4.11 2.04
CA GLU A 178 27.43 -4.66 3.38
C GLU A 178 27.31 -3.44 4.30
N HIS A 179 26.08 -3.13 4.75
CA HIS A 179 25.97 -2.46 6.02
C HIS A 179 26.51 -3.47 7.04
N PRO A 180 27.63 -3.16 7.71
CA PRO A 180 28.16 -4.08 8.70
C PRO A 180 27.08 -4.27 9.76
N LEU A 181 26.92 -5.51 10.19
CA LEU A 181 26.28 -5.85 11.46
C LEU A 181 26.93 -4.98 12.54
N GLN A 182 26.30 -3.86 12.89
CA GLN A 182 26.54 -3.23 14.17
C GLN A 182 25.83 -4.09 15.20
N THR A 183 26.57 -5.08 15.70
CA THR A 183 26.38 -5.62 17.04
C THR A 183 26.31 -4.44 17.99
N LEU A 184 25.10 -4.04 18.36
CA LEU A 184 24.88 -3.23 19.55
C LEU A 184 25.25 -4.12 20.73
N GLU A 185 26.44 -3.91 21.31
CA GLU A 185 26.75 -4.42 22.63
C GLU A 185 25.69 -3.95 23.63
N PRO A 186 25.28 -4.79 24.59
CA PRO A 186 24.33 -4.39 25.60
C PRO A 186 24.97 -3.29 26.45
N ALA A 187 24.36 -2.10 26.46
CA ALA A 187 24.76 -0.98 27.29
C ALA A 187 24.75 -1.42 28.78
N ARG A 188 25.94 -1.76 29.30
CA ARG A 188 26.19 -1.86 30.74
C ARG A 188 26.56 -0.46 31.25
N ASN A 189 25.84 -0.07 32.31
CA ASN A 189 26.12 0.98 33.28
C ASN A 189 25.98 2.45 32.80
N ALA A 190 24.79 3.00 33.04
CA ALA A 190 24.62 4.42 33.39
C ALA A 190 24.10 4.51 34.85
N PRO A 191 24.56 5.50 35.66
CA PRO A 191 24.20 5.61 37.07
C PRO A 191 22.75 6.10 37.25
N PRO A 192 22.10 5.84 38.41
CA PRO A 192 20.71 6.19 38.63
C PRO A 192 20.52 7.71 38.69
N GLN A 193 19.54 8.24 37.97
CA GLN A 193 19.00 9.58 38.20
C GLN A 193 17.63 9.45 38.86
N ASP A 194 17.46 10.21 39.93
CA ASP A 194 16.33 10.18 40.86
C ASP A 194 15.00 10.55 40.19
N VAL A 195 13.95 9.79 40.54
CA VAL A 195 12.56 10.03 40.15
C VAL A 195 11.89 10.87 41.25
N PRO A 196 11.33 12.06 40.96
CA PRO A 196 10.54 12.77 41.96
C PRO A 196 9.16 12.13 42.10
N THR A 197 8.89 11.61 43.30
CA THR A 197 7.59 11.10 43.74
C THR A 197 6.62 12.26 43.93
N PHE A 198 5.52 12.29 43.17
CA PHE A 198 4.36 13.13 43.46
C PHE A 198 3.39 12.32 44.33
N GLU A 199 3.36 12.61 45.63
CA GLU A 199 2.32 12.13 46.55
C GLU A 199 1.02 12.90 46.29
N ALA A 200 -0.05 12.16 46.01
CA ALA A 200 -1.41 12.67 46.02
C ALA A 200 -1.96 12.50 47.44
N THR A 201 -2.29 13.62 48.09
CA THR A 201 -3.05 13.64 49.34
C THR A 201 -4.27 14.52 49.15
N GLU A 202 -5.44 13.90 49.19
CA GLU A 202 -6.70 14.48 49.63
C GLU A 202 -7.38 13.45 50.54
N PRO A 203 -8.26 13.86 51.47
CA PRO A 203 -8.99 15.14 51.54
C PRO A 203 -8.51 16.13 52.61
#